data_AF-A0A7V4N342-F1
#
_entry.id   AF-A0A7V4N342-F1
#
_cell.length_a   1.000
_cell.length_b   1.000
_cell.length_c   1.000
_cell.angle_alpha   90.00
_cell.angle_beta   90.00
_cell.angle_gamma   90.00
#
_symmetry.space_group_name_H-M   'P 1'
#
loop_
_entity.id
_entity.type
_entity.pdbx_description
1 polymer ?
#
loop_
_entity_poly.entity_id
_entity_poly.type
_entity_poly.pdbx_seq_one_letter_code
_entity_poly.pdbx_strand_id
1 'polypeptide(L)'
;RKGNDGDVILHCTYAKAKEILSRYEALGMKKGLIKIAGWINRGYDASHPDIWPPEPKLGTLDELKELMQFRKQWVMGLHDNYMDIYDNNPSFPKGVIRQADGSLMTGGFWAGGQAYIMNYRDSLQYARRNWEQIKTLMPQAMFVDTTTAMQLYQSYEKGNEYTKADDLHYKMELIRFFKQQGVLFGSEEVADFAIPLIDWFENRHRRKAGESIPLWLLVFHDAAFCMRYHPEPKEYPAWLEDMLYGYMLHFFNGENFDEKYFASTFHVDQWHELIGTDEMISHRFLTEDNSVEETIFSSGKRIVCNFGNEKYADQKGTVKPHNYIITT
;
A
#
# COMPACT_ATOMS: atom_id res chain seq x y z
N ARG A 1 11.94 12.82 -6.97
CA ARG A 1 13.34 12.35 -7.23
C ARG A 1 14.26 13.57 -7.20
N LYS A 2 15.50 13.44 -6.72
CA LYS A 2 16.50 14.52 -6.86
C LYS A 2 16.89 14.67 -8.33
N GLY A 3 16.94 15.90 -8.83
CA GLY A 3 17.69 16.22 -10.04
C GLY A 3 19.20 16.13 -9.76
N ASN A 4 20.02 16.20 -10.81
CA ASN A 4 21.48 16.12 -10.71
C ASN A 4 22.10 17.17 -9.75
N ASP A 5 21.37 18.24 -9.44
CA ASP A 5 21.82 19.35 -8.59
C ASP A 5 21.23 19.34 -7.17
N GLY A 6 20.54 18.26 -6.77
CA GLY A 6 19.91 18.14 -5.44
C GLY A 6 18.55 18.84 -5.31
N ASP A 7 18.08 19.50 -6.37
CA ASP A 7 16.76 20.13 -6.43
C ASP A 7 15.62 19.09 -6.52
N VAL A 8 14.48 19.42 -5.88
CA VAL A 8 13.24 18.63 -5.97
C VAL A 8 12.67 18.71 -7.39
N ILE A 9 12.49 17.55 -8.02
CA ILE A 9 11.72 17.42 -9.26
C ILE A 9 10.23 17.38 -8.92
N LEU A 10 9.51 18.41 -9.35
CA LEU A 10 8.08 18.56 -9.13
C LEU A 10 7.28 17.79 -10.19
N HIS A 11 6.53 16.76 -9.75
CA HIS A 11 5.66 15.99 -10.64
C HIS A 11 4.17 16.35 -10.48
N CYS A 12 3.72 16.69 -9.26
CA CYS A 12 2.32 17.00 -8.98
C CYS A 12 2.24 17.98 -7.80
N THR A 13 1.64 19.16 -8.01
CA THR A 13 1.32 20.11 -6.94
C THR A 13 0.00 19.74 -6.27
N TYR A 14 -0.33 20.35 -5.12
CA TYR A 14 -1.64 20.17 -4.48
C TYR A 14 -2.80 20.65 -5.37
N ALA A 15 -2.61 21.77 -6.08
CA ALA A 15 -3.57 22.23 -7.08
C ALA A 15 -3.78 21.19 -8.20
N LYS A 16 -2.70 20.60 -8.71
CA LYS A 16 -2.80 19.57 -9.75
C LYS A 16 -3.47 18.30 -9.23
N ALA A 17 -3.17 17.90 -7.99
CA ALA A 17 -3.83 16.79 -7.33
C ALA A 17 -5.35 17.02 -7.22
N LYS A 18 -5.78 18.23 -6.86
CA LYS A 18 -7.20 18.61 -6.82
C LYS A 18 -7.89 18.45 -8.18
N GLU A 19 -7.23 18.86 -9.28
CA GLU A 19 -7.74 18.63 -10.64
C GLU A 19 -7.87 17.13 -10.98
N ILE A 20 -6.89 16.31 -10.58
CA ILE A 20 -6.94 14.85 -10.75
C ILE A 20 -8.14 14.26 -10.02
N LEU A 21 -8.37 14.66 -8.76
CA LEU A 21 -9.50 14.18 -7.96
C LEU A 21 -10.85 14.60 -8.57
N SER A 22 -10.98 15.83 -9.09
CA SER A 22 -12.18 16.26 -9.82
C SER A 22 -12.45 15.40 -11.05
N ARG A 23 -11.41 14.97 -11.77
CA ARG A 23 -11.56 14.07 -12.92
C ARG A 23 -12.03 12.69 -12.50
N TYR A 24 -11.51 12.11 -11.42
CA TYR A 24 -11.97 10.82 -10.91
C TYR A 24 -13.44 10.85 -10.50
N GLU A 25 -13.89 11.94 -9.87
CA GLU A 25 -15.30 12.14 -9.57
C GLU A 25 -16.16 12.19 -10.84
N ALA A 26 -15.71 12.94 -11.86
CA ALA A 26 -16.41 13.05 -13.14
C ALA A 26 -16.46 11.73 -13.91
N LEU A 27 -15.41 10.90 -13.81
CA LEU A 27 -15.37 9.55 -14.39
C LEU A 27 -16.33 8.58 -13.68
N GLY A 28 -16.78 8.91 -12.47
CA GLY A 28 -17.81 8.16 -11.76
C GLY A 28 -17.36 7.49 -10.46
N MET A 29 -16.11 7.71 -10.01
CA MET A 29 -15.59 7.13 -8.77
C MET A 29 -16.46 7.57 -7.57
N LYS A 30 -17.09 6.59 -6.88
CA LYS A 30 -18.01 6.86 -5.77
C LYS A 30 -17.33 6.76 -4.41
N LYS A 31 -16.52 5.73 -4.22
CA LYS A 31 -15.74 5.44 -3.01
C LYS A 31 -14.29 5.21 -3.42
N GLY A 32 -13.37 5.35 -2.47
CA GLY A 32 -12.01 4.86 -2.62
C GLY A 32 -11.03 5.49 -1.64
N LEU A 33 -9.83 4.93 -1.62
CA LEU A 33 -8.70 5.37 -0.82
C LEU A 33 -7.76 6.18 -1.70
N ILE A 34 -7.52 7.44 -1.36
CA ILE A 34 -6.56 8.31 -2.03
C ILE A 34 -5.38 8.50 -1.10
N LYS A 35 -4.23 7.96 -1.49
CA LYS A 35 -2.96 8.12 -0.77
C LYS A 35 -2.13 9.23 -1.41
N ILE A 36 -1.88 10.31 -0.68
CA ILE A 36 -0.97 11.38 -1.12
C ILE A 36 0.46 10.99 -0.75
N ALA A 37 1.27 10.72 -1.77
CA ALA A 37 2.68 10.36 -1.63
C ALA A 37 3.59 11.57 -1.91
N GLY A 38 4.70 11.66 -1.19
CA GLY A 38 5.74 12.67 -1.44
C GLY A 38 5.38 14.09 -1.01
N TRP A 39 4.38 14.24 -0.13
CA TRP A 39 3.94 15.51 0.45
C TRP A 39 4.95 16.11 1.45
N ILE A 40 5.93 15.33 1.91
CA ILE A 40 6.89 15.68 2.96
C ILE A 40 7.97 16.66 2.48
N ASN A 41 8.75 17.20 3.42
CA ASN A 41 9.95 17.97 3.13
C ASN A 41 10.85 17.27 2.10
N ARG A 42 11.39 17.97 1.11
CA ARG A 42 12.22 17.40 0.03
C ARG A 42 11.55 16.33 -0.86
N GLY A 43 10.29 15.97 -0.62
CA GLY A 43 9.51 15.00 -1.40
C GLY A 43 9.71 13.53 -1.03
N TYR A 44 9.15 12.64 -1.86
CA TYR A 44 9.11 11.19 -1.66
C TYR A 44 10.50 10.56 -1.43
N ASP A 45 10.63 9.70 -0.42
CA ASP A 45 11.85 9.00 0.01
C ASP A 45 13.08 9.89 0.19
N ALA A 46 12.91 11.11 0.71
CA ALA A 46 14.00 12.09 0.76
C ALA A 46 14.38 12.61 2.14
N SER A 47 13.45 12.66 3.09
CA SER A 47 13.64 13.37 4.36
C SER A 47 13.18 12.60 5.59
N HIS A 48 12.77 11.33 5.47
CA HIS A 48 12.34 10.54 6.62
C HIS A 48 13.44 10.47 7.70
N PRO A 49 13.08 10.51 9.00
CA PRO A 49 11.76 10.83 9.56
C PRO A 49 11.52 12.35 9.74
N ASP A 50 12.43 13.23 9.30
CA ASP A 50 12.34 14.70 9.38
C ASP A 50 11.48 15.29 8.25
N ILE A 51 10.21 14.89 8.25
CA ILE A 51 9.25 15.12 7.16
C ILE A 51 8.64 16.53 7.10
N TRP A 52 8.89 17.37 8.11
CA TRP A 52 8.23 18.68 8.26
C TRP A 52 9.23 19.85 8.15
N PRO A 53 8.83 21.01 7.56
CA PRO A 53 7.56 21.28 6.88
C PRO A 53 7.44 20.60 5.51
N PRO A 54 6.22 20.39 4.98
CA PRO A 54 6.00 19.96 3.60
C PRO A 54 6.79 20.79 2.59
N GLU A 55 7.20 20.18 1.48
CA GLU A 55 7.98 20.86 0.44
C GLU A 55 7.19 22.06 -0.15
N PRO A 56 7.67 23.31 0.01
CA PRO A 56 6.94 24.50 -0.41
C PRO A 56 6.69 24.57 -1.92
N LYS A 57 7.51 23.90 -2.75
CA LYS A 57 7.28 23.81 -4.20
C LYS A 57 6.01 23.02 -4.56
N LEU A 58 5.43 22.23 -3.65
CA LEU A 58 4.17 21.50 -3.87
C LEU A 58 2.93 22.39 -3.74
N GLY A 59 3.05 23.50 -3.01
CA GLY A 59 1.95 24.38 -2.63
C GLY A 59 1.98 24.71 -1.13
N THR A 60 1.02 25.51 -0.69
CA THR A 60 0.85 25.94 0.69
C THR A 60 0.30 24.82 1.58
N LEU A 61 0.49 24.97 2.90
CA LEU A 61 -0.08 24.04 3.88
C LEU A 61 -1.62 24.05 3.86
N ASP A 62 -2.25 25.20 3.60
CA ASP A 62 -3.71 25.28 3.54
C ASP A 62 -4.28 24.59 2.29
N GLU A 63 -3.58 24.66 1.15
CA GLU A 63 -3.93 23.87 -0.04
C GLU A 63 -3.85 22.36 0.23
N LEU A 64 -2.86 21.90 1.00
CA LEU A 64 -2.79 20.50 1.42
C LEU A 64 -3.96 20.12 2.34
N LYS A 65 -4.32 20.96 3.32
CA LYS A 65 -5.49 20.72 4.18
C LYS A 65 -6.79 20.64 3.37
N GLU A 66 -6.98 21.54 2.41
CA GLU A 66 -8.13 21.51 1.50
C GLU A 66 -8.16 20.22 0.68
N LEU A 67 -7.02 19.81 0.13
CA LEU A 67 -6.90 18.57 -0.64
C LEU A 67 -7.27 17.35 0.21
N MET A 68 -6.81 17.28 1.45
CA MET A 68 -7.12 16.19 2.39
C MET A 68 -8.60 16.13 2.80
N GLN A 69 -9.38 17.19 2.52
CA GLN A 69 -10.82 17.26 2.77
C GLN A 69 -11.64 17.31 1.48
N PHE A 70 -11.06 16.90 0.35
CA PHE A 70 -11.67 17.04 -0.98
C PHE A 70 -13.07 16.45 -1.07
N ARG A 71 -13.29 15.24 -0.54
CA ARG A 71 -14.58 14.54 -0.61
C ARG A 71 -14.80 13.60 0.57
N LYS A 72 -15.96 13.72 1.23
CA LYS A 72 -16.31 12.94 2.43
C LYS A 72 -16.40 11.43 2.20
N GLN A 73 -16.80 11.00 1.00
CA GLN A 73 -16.96 9.58 0.65
C GLN A 73 -15.63 8.88 0.31
N TRP A 74 -14.53 9.64 0.23
CA TRP A 74 -13.21 9.11 -0.05
C TRP A 74 -12.37 9.14 1.21
N VAL A 75 -11.59 8.08 1.41
CA VAL A 75 -10.61 8.02 2.48
C VAL A 75 -9.36 8.74 1.98
N MET A 76 -9.06 9.89 2.57
CA MET A 76 -7.86 10.65 2.25
C MET A 76 -6.74 10.25 3.21
N GLY A 77 -5.66 9.68 2.68
CA GLY A 77 -4.53 9.20 3.44
C GLY A 77 -3.19 9.79 3.01
N LEU A 78 -2.20 9.68 3.89
CA LEU A 78 -0.84 10.13 3.65
C LEU A 78 0.11 8.94 3.61
N HIS A 79 1.12 9.01 2.74
CA HIS A 79 2.29 8.13 2.78
C HIS A 79 3.32 8.67 3.77
N ASP A 80 3.92 7.79 4.57
CA ASP A 80 5.09 8.09 5.40
C ASP A 80 6.00 6.87 5.49
N ASN A 81 7.19 7.03 6.08
CA ASN A 81 8.15 5.96 6.34
C ASN A 81 8.88 6.28 7.65
N TYR A 82 8.96 5.28 8.51
CA TYR A 82 9.61 5.38 9.82
C TYR A 82 10.74 4.36 9.99
N MET A 83 11.18 3.70 8.94
CA MET A 83 12.37 2.83 8.96
C MET A 83 13.59 3.58 8.43
N ASP A 84 13.44 4.29 7.31
CA ASP A 84 14.55 4.93 6.63
C ASP A 84 14.92 6.28 7.26
N ILE A 85 16.22 6.50 7.43
CA ILE A 85 16.82 7.79 7.78
C ILE A 85 18.04 8.08 6.90
N TYR A 86 18.30 9.35 6.62
CA TYR A 86 19.35 9.79 5.70
C TYR A 86 20.38 10.65 6.45
N ASP A 87 21.65 10.57 6.05
CA ASP A 87 22.78 11.26 6.71
C ASP A 87 22.73 12.79 6.60
N ASN A 88 21.94 13.30 5.65
CA ASN A 88 21.68 14.71 5.41
C ASN A 88 20.45 15.25 6.15
N ASN A 89 19.88 14.48 7.09
CA ASN A 89 18.74 14.85 7.92
C ASN A 89 19.17 15.17 9.38
N PRO A 90 18.55 16.18 10.03
CA PRO A 90 18.94 16.61 11.38
C PRO A 90 18.90 15.52 12.46
N SER A 91 18.00 14.54 12.33
CA SER A 91 17.85 13.46 13.31
C SER A 91 18.93 12.38 13.19
N PHE A 92 19.70 12.34 12.10
CA PHE A 92 20.73 11.33 11.91
C PHE A 92 21.90 11.53 12.89
N PRO A 93 22.49 10.46 13.45
CA PRO A 93 22.21 9.03 13.25
C PRO A 93 21.34 8.41 14.35
N LYS A 94 20.52 9.19 15.07
CA LYS A 94 19.80 8.67 16.24
C LYS A 94 18.85 7.55 15.83
N GLY A 95 18.97 6.42 16.52
CA GLY A 95 18.14 5.24 16.31
C GLY A 95 18.59 4.34 15.16
N VAL A 96 19.62 4.70 14.39
CA VAL A 96 20.18 3.82 13.35
C VAL A 96 20.72 2.55 14.00
N ILE A 97 20.37 1.40 13.44
CA ILE A 97 20.84 0.10 13.89
C ILE A 97 22.37 0.01 13.77
N ARG A 98 23.03 -0.41 14.86
CA ARG A 98 24.44 -0.76 14.86
C ARG A 98 24.62 -2.25 14.64
N GLN A 99 25.43 -2.59 13.65
CA GLN A 99 25.84 -3.97 13.39
C GLN A 99 26.84 -4.45 14.45
N ALA A 100 27.12 -5.75 14.48
CA ALA A 100 28.02 -6.36 15.46
C ALA A 100 29.47 -5.82 15.38
N ASP A 101 29.88 -5.35 14.21
CA ASP A 101 31.18 -4.70 13.98
C ASP A 101 31.18 -3.19 14.32
N GLY A 102 30.06 -2.66 14.80
CA GLY A 102 29.87 -1.25 15.16
C GLY A 102 29.47 -0.33 13.99
N SER A 103 29.44 -0.83 12.76
CA SER A 103 29.00 -0.05 11.59
C SER A 103 27.49 0.24 11.62
N LEU A 104 27.07 1.29 10.92
CA LEU A 104 25.66 1.64 10.77
C LEU A 104 25.02 0.77 9.68
N MET A 105 23.82 0.25 9.93
CA MET A 105 23.10 -0.56 8.96
C MET A 105 22.56 0.29 7.81
N THR A 106 23.06 0.04 6.60
CA THR A 106 22.57 0.66 5.37
C THR A 106 21.27 0.01 4.90
N GLY A 107 20.35 0.83 4.40
CA GLY A 107 19.14 0.42 3.69
C GLY A 107 19.27 0.56 2.18
N GLY A 108 18.14 0.82 1.52
CA GLY A 108 18.08 1.07 0.09
C GLY A 108 18.72 2.40 -0.33
N PHE A 109 18.91 2.56 -1.65
CA PHE A 109 19.32 3.82 -2.25
C PHE A 109 18.11 4.48 -2.91
N TRP A 110 17.63 5.56 -2.32
CA TRP A 110 16.39 6.23 -2.70
C TRP A 110 16.61 7.68 -3.11
N ALA A 111 15.54 8.46 -3.25
CA ALA A 111 15.65 9.87 -3.66
C ALA A 111 16.49 10.71 -2.68
N GLY A 112 16.49 10.39 -1.39
CA GLY A 112 17.30 11.02 -0.35
C GLY A 112 18.78 10.69 -0.46
N GLY A 113 19.13 9.62 -1.18
CA GLY A 113 20.47 9.02 -1.24
C GLY A 113 20.47 7.66 -0.54
N GLN A 114 21.62 7.32 0.05
CA GLN A 114 21.75 6.12 0.88
C GLN A 114 20.89 6.27 2.14
N ALA A 115 19.90 5.40 2.31
CA ALA A 115 19.17 5.28 3.57
C ALA A 115 19.94 4.43 4.58
N TYR A 116 19.63 4.62 5.85
CA TYR A 116 20.04 3.79 6.98
C TYR A 116 18.80 3.30 7.72
N ILE A 117 18.88 2.11 8.29
CA ILE A 117 17.73 1.47 8.94
C ILE A 117 17.68 1.87 10.42
N MET A 118 16.59 2.51 10.82
CA MET A 118 16.29 2.80 12.23
C MET A 118 15.68 1.61 12.94
N ASN A 119 15.91 1.51 14.24
CA ASN A 119 15.15 0.65 15.13
C ASN A 119 13.76 1.26 15.40
N TYR A 120 12.73 0.43 15.49
CA TYR A 120 11.34 0.89 15.66
C TYR A 120 11.05 1.54 17.03
N ARG A 121 11.89 1.31 18.06
CA ARG A 121 11.76 2.00 19.36
C ARG A 121 11.94 3.51 19.22
N ASP A 122 12.96 3.94 18.47
CA ASP A 122 13.17 5.36 18.15
C ASP A 122 12.22 5.85 17.06
N SER A 123 11.93 5.03 16.05
CA SER A 123 10.94 5.34 15.00
C SER A 123 9.58 5.73 15.57
N LEU A 124 9.11 5.03 16.61
CA LEU A 124 7.85 5.34 17.29
C LEU A 124 7.87 6.74 17.93
N GLN A 125 9.03 7.19 18.45
CA GLN A 125 9.15 8.54 19.00
C GLN A 125 9.06 9.60 17.90
N TYR A 126 9.66 9.33 16.73
CA TYR A 126 9.52 10.20 15.57
C TYR A 126 8.09 10.24 15.04
N ALA A 127 7.38 9.11 15.02
CA ALA A 127 5.96 9.08 14.64
C ALA A 127 5.11 9.94 15.58
N ARG A 128 5.33 9.85 16.90
CA ARG A 128 4.65 10.71 17.89
C ARG A 128 4.96 12.19 17.66
N ARG A 129 6.24 12.54 17.43
CA ARG A 129 6.67 13.91 17.13
C ARG A 129 5.98 14.44 15.87
N ASN A 130 6.01 13.68 14.79
CA ASN A 130 5.49 14.09 13.50
C ASN A 130 3.96 14.19 13.52
N TRP A 131 3.29 13.30 14.26
CA TRP A 131 1.84 13.29 14.41
C TRP A 131 1.27 14.62 14.91
N GLU A 132 2.01 15.34 15.77
CA GLU A 132 1.58 16.65 16.25
C GLU A 132 1.32 17.66 15.13
N GLN A 133 2.06 17.55 14.03
CA GLN A 133 1.81 18.35 12.82
C GLN A 133 0.84 17.65 11.86
N ILE A 134 1.01 16.35 11.63
CA ILE A 134 0.17 15.56 10.70
C ILE A 134 -1.31 15.64 11.07
N LYS A 135 -1.66 15.57 12.36
CA LYS A 135 -3.07 15.61 12.80
C LYS A 135 -3.80 16.88 12.39
N THR A 136 -3.08 17.97 12.13
CA THR A 136 -3.66 19.24 11.64
C THR A 136 -4.14 19.15 10.18
N LEU A 137 -3.65 18.16 9.43
CA LEU A 137 -4.12 17.82 8.08
C LEU A 137 -5.38 16.94 8.10
N MET A 138 -5.75 16.43 9.28
CA MET A 138 -6.91 15.55 9.50
C MET A 138 -6.94 14.35 8.53
N PRO A 139 -5.84 13.57 8.40
CA PRO A 139 -5.85 12.38 7.55
C PRO A 139 -6.83 11.34 8.10
N GLN A 140 -7.45 10.59 7.22
CA GLN A 140 -8.31 9.46 7.58
C GLN A 140 -7.54 8.13 7.55
N ALA A 141 -6.40 8.11 6.86
CA ALA A 141 -5.54 6.94 6.73
C ALA A 141 -4.05 7.30 6.72
N MET A 142 -3.20 6.41 7.21
CA MET A 142 -1.75 6.49 7.13
C MET A 142 -1.22 5.21 6.48
N PHE A 143 -0.56 5.36 5.34
CA PHE A 143 0.28 4.30 4.78
C PHE A 143 1.70 4.50 5.31
N VAL A 144 2.18 3.58 6.14
CA VAL A 144 3.54 3.65 6.67
C VAL A 144 4.40 2.58 6.04
N ASP A 145 5.22 3.01 5.09
CA ASP A 145 6.00 2.16 4.22
C ASP A 145 6.95 1.24 4.99
N THR A 146 7.22 0.09 4.38
CA THR A 146 8.14 -0.98 4.81
C THR A 146 7.84 -1.71 6.13
N THR A 147 6.94 -1.19 6.98
CA THR A 147 6.64 -1.75 8.32
C THR A 147 6.34 -3.26 8.27
N THR A 148 5.53 -3.68 7.29
CA THR A 148 5.13 -5.09 7.10
C THR A 148 5.81 -5.79 5.93
N ALA A 149 6.81 -5.18 5.30
CA ALA A 149 7.57 -5.78 4.20
C ALA A 149 8.95 -6.26 4.64
N MET A 150 9.59 -5.51 5.51
CA MET A 150 10.99 -5.75 5.84
C MET A 150 11.14 -6.75 6.97
N GLN A 151 12.21 -7.54 6.90
CA GLN A 151 12.64 -8.46 7.94
C GLN A 151 12.79 -7.76 9.31
N LEU A 152 12.84 -8.57 10.38
CA LEU A 152 13.11 -8.06 11.72
C LEU A 152 14.61 -7.79 11.90
N TYR A 153 14.93 -6.62 12.44
CA TYR A 153 16.31 -6.19 12.66
C TYR A 153 16.72 -6.23 14.15
N GLN A 154 18.02 -6.10 14.40
CA GLN A 154 18.60 -6.04 15.75
C GLN A 154 19.81 -5.10 15.76
N SER A 155 20.03 -4.43 16.89
CA SER A 155 21.15 -3.49 17.11
C SER A 155 22.06 -3.96 18.25
N TYR A 156 23.36 -3.85 18.02
CA TYR A 156 24.43 -4.18 18.96
C TYR A 156 25.05 -2.93 19.61
N GLU A 157 24.32 -1.81 19.62
CA GLU A 157 24.77 -0.59 20.29
C GLU A 157 24.88 -0.81 21.80
N LYS A 158 26.10 -0.70 22.34
CA LYS A 158 26.36 -0.94 23.76
C LYS A 158 25.55 0.00 24.65
N GLY A 159 24.75 -0.56 25.55
CA GLY A 159 23.86 0.18 26.45
C GLY A 159 22.56 0.68 25.80
N ASN A 160 22.32 0.34 24.54
CA ASN A 160 21.09 0.62 23.80
C ASN A 160 20.70 -0.57 22.91
N GLU A 161 21.01 -1.79 23.36
CA GLU A 161 20.79 -3.02 22.62
C GLU A 161 19.31 -3.18 22.22
N TYR A 162 19.10 -3.88 21.10
CA TYR A 162 17.78 -4.04 20.50
C TYR A 162 17.72 -5.38 19.77
N THR A 163 16.76 -6.21 20.11
CA THR A 163 16.59 -7.56 19.55
C THR A 163 15.53 -7.59 18.46
N LYS A 164 15.46 -8.70 17.70
CA LYS A 164 14.35 -8.91 16.75
C LYS A 164 12.98 -8.99 17.43
N ALA A 165 12.94 -9.42 18.70
CA ALA A 165 11.70 -9.43 19.49
C ALA A 165 11.28 -8.00 19.85
N ASP A 166 12.25 -7.14 20.19
CA ASP A 166 11.99 -5.71 20.34
C ASP A 166 11.49 -5.11 19.02
N ASP A 167 12.08 -5.51 17.88
CA ASP A 167 11.64 -5.05 16.57
C ASP A 167 10.21 -5.38 16.24
N LEU A 168 9.83 -6.63 16.43
CA LEU A 168 8.45 -7.05 16.29
C LEU A 168 7.52 -6.27 17.24
N HIS A 169 7.90 -6.13 18.50
CA HIS A 169 7.13 -5.39 19.50
C HIS A 169 6.91 -3.94 19.07
N TYR A 170 7.96 -3.21 18.74
CA TYR A 170 7.85 -1.78 18.41
C TYR A 170 7.25 -1.52 17.03
N LYS A 171 7.37 -2.44 16.06
CA LYS A 171 6.56 -2.40 14.83
C LYS A 171 5.08 -2.45 15.17
N MET A 172 4.65 -3.37 16.03
CA MET A 172 3.26 -3.44 16.48
C MET A 172 2.83 -2.19 17.29
N GLU A 173 3.70 -1.64 18.14
CA GLU A 173 3.42 -0.37 18.84
C GLU A 173 3.27 0.82 17.89
N LEU A 174 4.03 0.86 16.79
CA LEU A 174 3.88 1.88 15.75
C LEU A 174 2.51 1.81 15.10
N ILE A 175 2.07 0.62 14.67
CA ILE A 175 0.74 0.42 14.10
C ILE A 175 -0.32 0.82 15.12
N ARG A 176 -0.21 0.33 16.36
CA ARG A 176 -1.16 0.63 17.45
C ARG A 176 -1.25 2.12 17.74
N PHE A 177 -0.12 2.83 17.71
CA PHE A 177 -0.09 4.28 17.93
C PHE A 177 -0.99 5.01 16.92
N PHE A 178 -0.84 4.74 15.63
CA PHE A 178 -1.69 5.36 14.60
C PHE A 178 -3.15 4.93 14.73
N LYS A 179 -3.42 3.65 14.98
CA LYS A 179 -4.80 3.16 15.23
C LYS A 179 -5.47 3.88 16.41
N GLN A 180 -4.72 4.18 17.48
CA GLN A 180 -5.22 4.97 18.61
C GLN A 180 -5.53 6.43 18.26
N GLN A 181 -5.00 6.96 17.15
CA GLN A 181 -5.36 8.27 16.65
C GLN A 181 -6.64 8.27 15.81
N GLY A 182 -7.25 7.10 15.59
CA GLY A 182 -8.49 6.95 14.84
C GLY A 182 -8.32 6.95 13.32
N VAL A 183 -7.10 6.71 12.81
CA VAL A 183 -6.84 6.56 11.37
C VAL A 183 -6.80 5.09 10.96
N LEU A 184 -7.18 4.82 9.71
CA LEU A 184 -6.85 3.55 9.08
C LEU A 184 -5.33 3.43 8.91
N PHE A 185 -4.78 2.24 9.06
CA PHE A 185 -3.36 1.98 8.91
C PHE A 185 -3.11 0.93 7.83
N GLY A 186 -2.19 1.23 6.93
CA GLY A 186 -1.71 0.28 5.94
C GLY A 186 -0.21 0.34 5.77
N SER A 187 0.33 -0.72 5.17
CA SER A 187 1.76 -0.86 4.95
C SER A 187 2.05 -1.82 3.79
N GLU A 188 3.34 -1.94 3.48
CA GLU A 188 3.86 -2.66 2.31
C GLU A 188 3.97 -4.17 2.59
N GLU A 189 3.70 -5.01 1.58
CA GLU A 189 3.64 -6.48 1.65
C GLU A 189 2.74 -7.00 2.79
N VAL A 190 2.85 -8.26 3.23
CA VAL A 190 1.76 -8.92 4.00
C VAL A 190 2.22 -9.68 5.25
N ALA A 191 3.15 -9.10 6.03
CA ALA A 191 3.59 -9.75 7.28
C ALA A 191 2.43 -9.96 8.27
N ASP A 192 2.19 -11.23 8.62
CA ASP A 192 1.05 -11.70 9.40
C ASP A 192 1.00 -11.18 10.84
N PHE A 193 2.13 -10.81 11.43
CA PHE A 193 2.16 -10.21 12.77
C PHE A 193 1.30 -8.93 12.89
N ALA A 194 1.05 -8.26 11.77
CA ALA A 194 0.28 -7.01 11.73
C ALA A 194 -1.23 -7.22 11.69
N ILE A 195 -1.71 -8.44 11.39
CA ILE A 195 -3.14 -8.77 11.24
C ILE A 195 -4.02 -8.25 12.38
N PRO A 196 -3.62 -8.32 13.68
CA PRO A 196 -4.48 -7.82 14.76
C PRO A 196 -4.73 -6.30 14.74
N LEU A 197 -4.02 -5.52 13.91
CA LEU A 197 -4.01 -4.07 13.96
C LEU A 197 -4.13 -3.36 12.60
N ILE A 198 -3.77 -4.02 11.50
CA ILE A 198 -3.71 -3.41 10.16
C ILE A 198 -5.07 -3.44 9.45
N ASP A 199 -5.33 -2.44 8.61
CA ASP A 199 -6.57 -2.35 7.81
C ASP A 199 -6.36 -2.75 6.35
N TRP A 200 -5.21 -2.38 5.75
CA TRP A 200 -4.88 -2.82 4.39
C TRP A 200 -3.39 -3.01 4.15
N PHE A 201 -3.08 -3.85 3.17
CA PHE A 201 -1.74 -4.08 2.65
C PHE A 201 -1.63 -3.65 1.20
N GLU A 202 -0.47 -3.15 0.81
CA GLU A 202 -0.09 -2.99 -0.60
C GLU A 202 1.06 -3.94 -0.93
N ASN A 203 0.76 -4.98 -1.72
CA ASN A 203 1.64 -6.13 -1.94
C ASN A 203 2.08 -6.28 -3.40
N ARG A 204 3.04 -7.16 -3.65
CA ARG A 204 3.51 -7.50 -5.01
C ARG A 204 3.18 -8.93 -5.41
N HIS A 205 2.07 -9.49 -4.91
CA HIS A 205 1.65 -10.83 -5.28
C HIS A 205 1.47 -10.94 -6.80
N ARG A 206 1.84 -12.11 -7.34
CA ARG A 206 1.77 -12.39 -8.77
C ARG A 206 1.12 -13.73 -9.00
N ARG A 207 0.22 -13.79 -9.97
CA ARG A 207 -0.29 -15.05 -10.47
C ARG A 207 0.69 -15.67 -11.48
N LYS A 208 0.96 -16.96 -11.30
CA LYS A 208 1.53 -17.85 -12.31
C LYS A 208 0.67 -19.11 -12.36
N ALA A 209 0.13 -19.40 -13.55
CA ALA A 209 -0.79 -20.51 -13.76
C ALA A 209 -0.21 -21.83 -13.24
N GLY A 210 -0.99 -22.56 -12.44
CA GLY A 210 -0.59 -23.84 -11.84
C GLY A 210 0.44 -23.76 -10.69
N GLU A 211 0.95 -22.57 -10.37
CA GLU A 211 1.95 -22.38 -9.31
C GLU A 211 1.46 -21.47 -8.19
N SER A 212 0.80 -20.36 -8.53
CA SER A 212 0.28 -19.43 -7.53
C SER A 212 -1.01 -19.94 -6.93
N ILE A 213 -0.98 -20.24 -5.64
CA ILE A 213 -2.16 -20.47 -4.80
C ILE A 213 -2.26 -19.28 -3.84
N PRO A 214 -3.44 -18.66 -3.65
CA PRO A 214 -3.61 -17.52 -2.74
C PRO A 214 -3.59 -17.93 -1.26
N LEU A 215 -2.54 -18.62 -0.81
CA LEU A 215 -2.43 -19.19 0.54
C LEU A 215 -2.64 -18.15 1.64
N TRP A 216 -2.07 -16.96 1.49
CA TRP A 216 -2.24 -15.89 2.47
C TRP A 216 -3.72 -15.47 2.59
N LEU A 217 -4.45 -15.40 1.48
CA LEU A 217 -5.86 -14.99 1.46
C LEU A 217 -6.78 -16.09 1.94
N LEU A 218 -6.45 -17.35 1.67
CA LEU A 218 -7.14 -18.50 2.25
C LEU A 218 -7.09 -18.49 3.80
N VAL A 219 -6.19 -17.72 4.41
CA VAL A 219 -6.10 -17.56 5.86
C VAL A 219 -6.62 -16.20 6.35
N PHE A 220 -6.40 -15.12 5.60
CA PHE A 220 -6.56 -13.74 6.09
C PHE A 220 -7.41 -12.80 5.21
N HIS A 221 -8.14 -13.31 4.21
CA HIS A 221 -8.93 -12.46 3.30
C HIS A 221 -9.97 -11.60 4.05
N ASP A 222 -10.60 -12.16 5.09
CA ASP A 222 -11.58 -11.48 5.95
C ASP A 222 -10.95 -10.64 7.08
N ALA A 223 -9.62 -10.64 7.19
CA ALA A 223 -8.90 -9.98 8.28
C ALA A 223 -8.32 -8.61 7.88
N ALA A 224 -7.82 -8.47 6.65
CA ALA A 224 -7.28 -7.20 6.14
C ALA A 224 -7.41 -7.12 4.62
N PHE A 225 -7.67 -5.90 4.11
CA PHE A 225 -7.79 -5.72 2.67
C PHE A 225 -6.44 -5.75 1.97
N CYS A 226 -6.41 -6.18 0.71
CA CYS A 226 -5.21 -6.22 -0.10
C CYS A 226 -5.36 -5.40 -1.38
N MET A 227 -4.28 -4.71 -1.72
CA MET A 227 -4.07 -3.96 -2.94
C MET A 227 -2.78 -4.46 -3.60
N ARG A 228 -2.74 -4.52 -4.92
CA ARG A 228 -1.57 -5.01 -5.65
C ARG A 228 -0.82 -3.89 -6.38
N TYR A 229 0.48 -3.80 -6.11
CA TYR A 229 1.39 -2.89 -6.79
C TYR A 229 1.74 -3.38 -8.20
N HIS A 230 1.80 -2.43 -9.14
CA HIS A 230 2.42 -2.57 -10.46
C HIS A 230 2.13 -3.94 -11.13
N PRO A 231 0.85 -4.24 -11.42
CA PRO A 231 0.54 -5.46 -12.14
C PRO A 231 1.32 -5.48 -13.46
N GLU A 232 1.96 -6.62 -13.76
CA GLU A 232 2.71 -6.76 -15.00
C GLU A 232 1.76 -6.84 -16.20
N PRO A 233 2.13 -6.30 -17.37
CA PRO A 233 1.40 -6.56 -18.59
C PRO A 233 1.31 -8.07 -18.88
N LYS A 234 0.09 -8.55 -19.18
CA LYS A 234 -0.22 -9.94 -19.56
C LYS A 234 -1.14 -9.94 -20.78
N GLU A 235 -1.44 -11.14 -21.29
CA GLU A 235 -2.38 -11.34 -22.42
C GLU A 235 -3.85 -11.10 -22.02
N TYR A 236 -4.14 -11.15 -20.72
CA TYR A 236 -5.43 -10.84 -20.11
C TYR A 236 -5.35 -9.54 -19.29
N PRO A 237 -6.49 -8.88 -19.00
CA PRO A 237 -6.47 -7.67 -18.20
C PRO A 237 -6.00 -7.95 -16.76
N ALA A 238 -5.11 -7.11 -16.25
CA ALA A 238 -4.52 -7.27 -14.92
C ALA A 238 -5.56 -7.41 -13.80
N TRP A 239 -6.68 -6.68 -13.90
CA TRP A 239 -7.75 -6.71 -12.91
C TRP A 239 -8.40 -8.09 -12.72
N LEU A 240 -8.21 -9.03 -13.66
CA LEU A 240 -8.78 -10.38 -13.57
C LEU A 240 -8.15 -11.19 -12.42
N GLU A 241 -6.87 -10.96 -12.13
CA GLU A 241 -6.21 -11.53 -10.95
C GLU A 241 -6.77 -10.93 -9.65
N ASP A 242 -6.99 -9.61 -9.64
CA ASP A 242 -7.54 -8.93 -8.47
C ASP A 242 -8.98 -9.39 -8.19
N MET A 243 -9.78 -9.66 -9.23
CA MET A 243 -11.10 -10.25 -9.07
C MET A 243 -11.07 -11.67 -8.50
N LEU A 244 -10.14 -12.51 -8.96
CA LEU A 244 -9.98 -13.87 -8.46
C LEU A 244 -9.60 -13.88 -6.98
N TYR A 245 -8.72 -12.96 -6.59
CA TYR A 245 -8.17 -12.86 -5.23
C TYR A 245 -8.97 -11.95 -4.30
N GLY A 246 -9.97 -11.22 -4.81
CA GLY A 246 -10.80 -10.31 -4.01
C GLY A 246 -10.09 -9.02 -3.59
N TYR A 247 -9.17 -8.52 -4.42
CA TYR A 247 -8.36 -7.33 -4.12
C TYR A 247 -9.06 -6.02 -4.48
N MET A 248 -8.68 -4.95 -3.77
CA MET A 248 -8.90 -3.58 -4.22
C MET A 248 -7.91 -3.28 -5.35
N LEU A 249 -8.37 -2.61 -6.39
CA LEU A 249 -7.46 -2.12 -7.43
C LEU A 249 -6.65 -0.94 -6.91
N HIS A 250 -5.36 -0.95 -7.26
CA HIS A 250 -4.44 0.10 -6.92
C HIS A 250 -3.91 0.79 -8.18
N PHE A 251 -3.99 2.11 -8.18
CA PHE A 251 -3.67 2.95 -9.32
C PHE A 251 -2.64 4.01 -8.91
N PHE A 252 -1.53 4.06 -9.64
CA PHE A 252 -0.58 5.17 -9.53
C PHE A 252 -0.93 6.25 -10.54
N ASN A 253 -1.19 7.45 -10.05
CA ASN A 253 -1.42 8.57 -10.93
C ASN A 253 -0.09 9.18 -11.41
N GLY A 254 0.08 9.25 -12.73
CA GLY A 254 1.24 9.86 -13.38
C GLY A 254 0.84 10.51 -14.70
N GLU A 255 1.81 11.02 -15.46
CA GLU A 255 1.57 11.72 -16.73
C GLU A 255 0.78 10.90 -17.75
N ASN A 256 0.96 9.57 -17.75
CA ASN A 256 0.33 8.63 -18.68
C ASN A 256 -0.83 7.85 -18.04
N PHE A 257 -1.57 8.44 -17.09
CA PHE A 257 -2.70 7.78 -16.45
C PHE A 257 -3.82 7.47 -17.46
N ASP A 258 -4.20 6.19 -17.58
CA ASP A 258 -5.28 5.77 -18.48
C ASP A 258 -6.65 5.88 -17.77
N GLU A 259 -7.28 7.04 -17.92
CA GLU A 259 -8.61 7.33 -17.38
C GLU A 259 -9.70 6.39 -17.92
N LYS A 260 -9.58 5.93 -19.17
CA LYS A 260 -10.56 5.00 -19.76
C LYS A 260 -10.44 3.63 -19.12
N TYR A 261 -9.22 3.14 -18.96
CA TYR A 261 -8.97 1.88 -18.25
C TYR A 261 -9.47 1.98 -16.80
N PHE A 262 -9.12 3.04 -16.07
CA PHE A 262 -9.63 3.30 -14.72
C PHE A 262 -11.17 3.21 -14.64
N ALA A 263 -11.89 3.97 -15.48
CA ALA A 263 -13.36 3.95 -15.48
C ALA A 263 -13.94 2.59 -15.88
N SER A 264 -13.23 1.80 -16.70
CA SER A 264 -13.68 0.47 -17.10
C SER A 264 -13.65 -0.56 -15.96
N THR A 265 -12.94 -0.28 -14.86
CA THR A 265 -12.69 -1.24 -13.78
C THR A 265 -13.67 -1.18 -12.61
N PHE A 266 -14.68 -0.29 -12.61
CA PHE A 266 -15.62 -0.18 -11.48
C PHE A 266 -16.45 -1.44 -11.19
N HIS A 267 -16.51 -2.40 -12.12
CA HIS A 267 -17.08 -3.72 -11.86
C HIS A 267 -16.27 -4.55 -10.84
N VAL A 268 -14.97 -4.28 -10.72
CA VAL A 268 -14.09 -4.90 -9.72
C VAL A 268 -14.42 -4.36 -8.33
N ASP A 269 -14.65 -3.04 -8.20
CA ASP A 269 -15.10 -2.42 -6.94
C ASP A 269 -16.47 -2.98 -6.52
N GLN A 270 -17.39 -3.16 -7.47
CA GLN A 270 -18.70 -3.78 -7.20
C GLN A 270 -18.56 -5.21 -6.70
N TRP A 271 -17.63 -5.98 -7.25
CA TRP A 271 -17.34 -7.33 -6.75
C TRP A 271 -16.75 -7.28 -5.35
N HIS A 272 -15.73 -6.44 -5.12
CA HIS A 272 -15.13 -6.29 -3.80
C HIS A 272 -16.16 -5.86 -2.74
N GLU A 273 -17.08 -4.95 -3.06
CA GLU A 273 -18.13 -4.53 -2.12
C GLU A 273 -18.99 -5.72 -1.62
N LEU A 274 -19.07 -6.80 -2.40
CA LEU A 274 -19.82 -8.00 -2.04
C LEU A 274 -19.04 -9.03 -1.23
N ILE A 275 -17.71 -9.11 -1.40
CA ILE A 275 -16.88 -10.19 -0.81
C ILE A 275 -15.79 -9.70 0.12
N GLY A 276 -15.53 -8.39 0.22
CA GLY A 276 -14.31 -7.86 0.83
C GLY A 276 -14.05 -8.25 2.28
N THR A 277 -15.10 -8.65 3.00
CA THR A 277 -15.03 -9.10 4.39
C THR A 277 -15.44 -10.57 4.56
N ASP A 278 -15.58 -11.31 3.46
CA ASP A 278 -15.88 -12.74 3.49
C ASP A 278 -14.58 -13.53 3.64
N GLU A 279 -14.62 -14.66 4.33
CA GLU A 279 -13.51 -15.62 4.34
C GLU A 279 -13.38 -16.23 2.95
N MET A 280 -12.15 -16.35 2.43
CA MET A 280 -11.88 -17.12 1.22
C MET A 280 -11.80 -18.61 1.56
N ILE A 281 -12.88 -19.35 1.33
CA ILE A 281 -13.00 -20.74 1.81
C ILE A 281 -12.43 -21.78 0.83
N SER A 282 -12.22 -21.42 -0.44
CA SER A 282 -11.70 -22.35 -1.46
C SER A 282 -11.08 -21.62 -2.65
N HIS A 283 -9.99 -22.21 -3.17
CA HIS A 283 -9.39 -21.88 -4.46
C HIS A 283 -9.09 -23.15 -5.26
N ARG A 284 -9.42 -23.19 -6.56
CA ARG A 284 -9.21 -24.37 -7.43
C ARG A 284 -8.79 -24.01 -8.85
N PHE A 285 -7.91 -24.81 -9.44
CA PHE A 285 -7.72 -24.86 -10.90
C PHE A 285 -8.78 -25.77 -11.50
N LEU A 286 -9.46 -25.33 -12.56
CA LEU A 286 -10.59 -26.04 -13.18
C LEU A 286 -10.23 -26.76 -14.49
N THR A 287 -9.08 -26.42 -15.08
CA THR A 287 -8.59 -26.99 -16.35
C THR A 287 -7.22 -27.62 -16.18
N GLU A 288 -6.90 -28.62 -17.01
CA GLU A 288 -5.61 -29.35 -16.96
C GLU A 288 -4.40 -28.43 -17.20
N ASP A 289 -4.57 -27.38 -18.00
CA ASP A 289 -3.57 -26.36 -18.28
C ASP A 289 -3.49 -25.26 -17.20
N ASN A 290 -4.32 -25.35 -16.15
CA ASN A 290 -4.44 -24.37 -15.06
C ASN A 290 -4.75 -22.94 -15.52
N SER A 291 -5.37 -22.78 -16.70
CA SER A 291 -5.74 -21.46 -17.24
C SER A 291 -7.07 -20.94 -16.72
N VAL A 292 -7.89 -21.79 -16.09
CA VAL A 292 -9.16 -21.40 -15.46
C VAL A 292 -9.10 -21.68 -13.98
N GLU A 293 -9.43 -20.67 -13.17
CA GLU A 293 -9.41 -20.76 -11.71
C GLU A 293 -10.73 -20.32 -11.08
N GLU A 294 -11.00 -20.83 -9.89
CA GLU A 294 -12.20 -20.56 -9.11
C GLU A 294 -11.86 -20.17 -7.69
N THR A 295 -12.56 -19.16 -7.18
CA THR A 295 -12.57 -18.81 -5.77
C THR A 295 -14.01 -18.85 -5.23
N ILE A 296 -14.19 -19.38 -4.02
CA ILE A 296 -15.46 -19.36 -3.29
C ILE A 296 -15.25 -18.68 -1.94
N PHE A 297 -16.21 -17.84 -1.56
CA PHE A 297 -16.22 -17.06 -0.32
C PHE A 297 -17.27 -17.58 0.66
N SER A 298 -17.11 -17.29 1.96
CA SER A 298 -17.99 -17.81 3.03
C SER A 298 -19.46 -17.39 2.91
N SER A 299 -19.75 -16.31 2.19
CA SER A 299 -21.13 -15.92 1.85
C SER A 299 -21.79 -16.80 0.79
N GLY A 300 -21.07 -17.78 0.23
CA GLY A 300 -21.52 -18.62 -0.88
C GLY A 300 -21.26 -18.03 -2.27
N LYS A 301 -20.79 -16.77 -2.33
CA LYS A 301 -20.43 -16.13 -3.59
C LYS A 301 -19.21 -16.82 -4.20
N ARG A 302 -19.26 -16.95 -5.52
CA ARG A 302 -18.27 -17.67 -6.31
C ARG A 302 -17.87 -16.84 -7.51
N ILE A 303 -16.59 -16.91 -7.86
CA ILE A 303 -16.06 -16.39 -9.12
C ILE A 303 -15.25 -17.46 -9.84
N VAL A 304 -15.38 -17.52 -11.17
CA VAL A 304 -14.48 -18.25 -12.05
C VAL A 304 -13.83 -17.26 -13.00
N CYS A 305 -12.51 -17.27 -13.05
CA CYS A 305 -11.71 -16.45 -13.95
C CYS A 305 -11.04 -17.34 -15.00
N ASN A 306 -11.21 -16.98 -16.27
CA ASN A 306 -10.58 -17.65 -17.40
C ASN A 306 -9.42 -16.79 -17.92
N PHE A 307 -8.20 -17.21 -17.63
CA PHE A 307 -6.96 -16.58 -18.07
C PHE A 307 -6.44 -17.17 -19.39
N GLY A 308 -7.09 -18.20 -19.92
CA GLY A 308 -6.73 -18.86 -21.16
C GLY A 308 -7.38 -18.24 -22.40
N ASN A 309 -6.99 -18.78 -23.55
CA ASN A 309 -7.44 -18.34 -24.88
C ASN A 309 -8.70 -19.09 -25.37
N GLU A 310 -9.11 -20.13 -24.66
CA GLU A 310 -10.27 -20.95 -25.01
C GLU A 310 -11.45 -20.69 -24.08
N LYS A 311 -12.67 -20.90 -24.58
CA LYS A 311 -13.90 -20.75 -23.80
C LYS A 311 -14.01 -21.88 -22.76
N TYR A 312 -14.36 -21.52 -21.52
CA TYR A 312 -14.67 -22.48 -20.46
C TYR A 312 -16.17 -22.52 -20.18
N ALA A 313 -16.71 -23.69 -19.82
CA ALA A 313 -18.10 -23.83 -19.41
C ALA A 313 -18.24 -24.87 -18.28
N ASP A 314 -19.11 -24.57 -17.32
CA ASP A 314 -19.52 -25.47 -16.25
C ASP A 314 -21.05 -25.43 -16.08
N GLN A 315 -21.58 -26.05 -15.03
CA GLN A 315 -23.03 -26.10 -14.76
C GLN A 315 -23.63 -24.72 -14.41
N LYS A 316 -22.81 -23.73 -14.04
CA LYS A 316 -23.23 -22.39 -13.63
C LYS A 316 -23.13 -21.38 -14.77
N GLY A 317 -22.42 -21.71 -15.84
CA GLY A 317 -22.44 -20.91 -17.06
C GLY A 317 -21.19 -21.08 -17.92
N THR A 318 -20.82 -20.00 -18.57
CA THR A 318 -19.82 -19.99 -19.63
C THR A 318 -18.97 -18.73 -19.49
N VAL A 319 -17.65 -18.92 -19.52
CA VAL A 319 -16.66 -17.84 -19.40
C VAL A 319 -15.87 -17.74 -20.69
N LYS A 320 -15.92 -16.56 -21.33
CA LYS A 320 -15.09 -16.26 -22.50
C LYS A 320 -13.61 -16.17 -22.09
N PRO A 321 -12.68 -16.30 -23.04
CA PRO A 321 -11.27 -15.98 -22.82
C PRO A 321 -11.09 -14.62 -22.14
N HIS A 322 -10.15 -14.55 -21.20
CA HIS A 322 -9.75 -13.33 -20.49
C HIS A 322 -10.91 -12.61 -19.80
N ASN A 323 -11.82 -13.38 -19.21
CA ASN A 323 -13.05 -12.90 -18.59
C ASN A 323 -13.40 -13.71 -17.33
N TYR A 324 -14.49 -13.35 -16.67
CA TYR A 324 -14.97 -14.00 -15.46
C TYR A 324 -16.49 -14.26 -15.52
N ILE A 325 -16.95 -15.12 -14.62
CA ILE A 325 -18.37 -15.22 -14.26
C ILE A 325 -18.48 -15.26 -12.74
N ILE A 326 -19.41 -14.47 -12.21
CA ILE A 326 -19.78 -14.47 -10.79
C ILE A 326 -21.09 -15.24 -10.62
N THR A 327 -21.19 -16.03 -9.57
CA THR A 327 -22.43 -16.65 -9.10
C THR A 327 -22.67 -16.20 -7.66
N THR A 328 -23.81 -15.54 -7.43
CA THR A 328 -24.23 -15.02 -6.11
C THR A 328 -25.35 -15.83 -5.51
#